data_AF-X1N5N2-F1
#
_entry.id   AF-X1N5N2-F1
#
_cell.length_a   1.000
_cell.length_b   1.000
_cell.length_c   1.000
_cell.angle_alpha   90.00
_cell.angle_beta   90.00
_cell.angle_gamma   90.00
#
_symmetry.space_group_name_H-M   'P 1'
#
loop_
_entity.id
_entity.type
_entity.pdbx_description
1 polymer ?
#
loop_
_entity_poly.entity_id
_entity_poly.type
_entity_poly.pdbx_seq_one_letter_code
_entity_poly.pdbx_strand_id
1 'polypeptide(L)'
;VTPIPDLVPPHDMLFGLRDISRDPGFHLRSWEGATQTLQPVLNLYFADLEQQGIHLEPRFLRLIQALEGYHRRVLDGTERPESKHEERVQRILGSVPSECAEWLKGKLKYSNELSLGARLSALCKKHMEMMKRVARDRSWIDTAVGIRNDYSHQKQDSKNYEVAEVLTVSERLKLLLDLCLLSECGFDSQEILKLVERYWRRHPPILAIDAEKALI
;
A
#
# COMPACT_ATOMS: atom_id res chain seq x y z
N VAL A 1 31.20 13.34 -10.97
CA VAL A 1 30.20 13.85 -10.00
C VAL A 1 28.85 13.52 -10.58
N THR A 2 28.15 12.54 -10.02
CA THR A 2 26.75 12.28 -10.37
C THR A 2 25.98 13.57 -10.14
N PRO A 3 25.19 14.08 -11.10
CA PRO A 3 24.39 15.27 -10.87
C PRO A 3 23.52 15.00 -9.65
N ILE A 4 23.58 15.90 -8.68
CA ILE A 4 22.58 15.95 -7.60
C ILE A 4 21.25 16.07 -8.35
N PRO A 5 20.29 15.13 -8.17
CA PRO A 5 19.00 15.26 -8.83
C PRO A 5 18.45 16.65 -8.51
N ASP A 6 17.83 17.29 -9.50
CA ASP A 6 17.25 18.63 -9.35
C ASP A 6 16.46 18.66 -8.03
N LEU A 7 16.94 19.49 -7.09
CA LEU A 7 16.37 19.56 -5.75
C LEU A 7 14.89 19.91 -5.90
N VAL A 8 14.02 18.99 -5.46
CA VAL A 8 12.58 19.26 -5.37
C VAL A 8 12.42 20.57 -4.60
N PRO A 9 11.79 21.60 -5.17
CA PRO A 9 11.61 22.87 -4.47
C PRO A 9 10.95 22.62 -3.11
N PRO A 10 11.28 23.39 -2.06
CA PRO A 10 10.65 23.19 -0.75
C PRO A 10 9.11 23.27 -0.79
N HIS A 11 8.56 23.99 -1.76
CA HIS A 11 7.13 24.12 -2.00
C HIS A 11 6.53 23.00 -2.87
N ASP A 12 7.32 22.02 -3.30
CA ASP A 12 6.88 20.78 -3.95
C ASP A 12 7.10 19.57 -3.04
N MET A 13 7.67 19.79 -1.84
CA MET A 13 7.76 18.75 -0.81
C MET A 13 6.42 18.58 -0.07
N LEU A 14 6.12 17.33 0.28
CA LEU A 14 4.96 16.96 1.11
C LEU A 14 5.05 17.61 2.50
N PHE A 15 6.23 17.56 3.10
CA PHE A 15 6.57 18.25 4.35
C PHE A 15 8.03 18.73 4.31
N GLY A 16 8.36 19.70 5.15
CA GLY A 16 9.71 20.26 5.27
C GLY A 16 10.12 20.49 6.72
N LEU A 17 11.28 21.11 6.92
CA LEU A 17 11.88 21.28 8.24
C LEU A 17 10.97 21.99 9.26
N ARG A 18 10.12 22.91 8.80
CA ARG A 18 9.16 23.61 9.67
C ARG A 18 8.14 22.66 10.29
N ASP A 19 7.75 21.61 9.58
CA ASP A 19 6.73 20.66 10.05
C ASP A 19 7.24 19.76 11.17
N ILE A 20 8.55 19.50 11.21
CA ILE A 20 9.19 18.68 12.26
C ILE A 20 9.89 19.54 13.33
N SER A 21 9.82 20.87 13.23
CA SER A 21 10.65 21.79 14.02
C SER A 21 10.43 21.71 15.53
N ARG A 22 9.27 21.21 15.97
CA ARG A 22 8.94 21.04 17.39
C ARG A 22 9.80 19.97 18.07
N ASP A 23 10.06 18.86 17.39
CA ASP A 23 10.96 17.79 17.85
C ASP A 23 11.63 17.09 16.65
N PRO A 24 12.64 17.73 16.03
CA PRO A 24 13.34 17.14 14.89
C PRO A 24 14.00 15.81 15.25
N GLY A 25 14.46 15.68 16.50
CA GLY A 25 15.14 14.48 16.98
C GLY A 25 14.20 13.27 17.01
N PHE A 26 12.94 13.45 17.40
CA PHE A 26 11.94 12.38 17.35
C PHE A 26 11.71 11.90 15.92
N HIS A 27 11.44 12.80 14.97
CA HIS A 27 11.20 12.41 13.57
C HIS A 27 12.42 11.74 12.93
N LEU A 28 13.63 12.22 13.21
CA LEU A 28 14.86 11.60 12.70
C LEU A 28 15.07 10.19 13.26
N ARG A 29 14.82 9.96 14.56
CA ARG A 29 14.90 8.62 15.17
C ARG A 29 13.81 7.69 14.62
N SER A 30 12.60 8.19 14.43
CA SER A 30 11.50 7.42 13.82
C SER A 30 11.86 7.01 12.39
N TRP A 31 12.41 7.93 11.60
CA TRP A 31 12.92 7.64 10.26
C TRP A 31 14.06 6.60 10.27
N GLU A 32 15.02 6.72 11.20
CA GLU A 32 16.10 5.75 11.34
C GLU A 32 15.55 4.34 11.64
N GLY A 33 14.61 4.21 12.57
CA GLY A 33 13.96 2.93 12.87
C GLY A 33 13.16 2.38 11.67
N ALA A 34 12.45 3.27 10.95
CA ALA A 34 11.70 2.92 9.77
C ALA A 34 12.61 2.40 8.65
N THR A 35 13.76 3.02 8.39
CA THR A 35 14.68 2.60 7.32
C THR A 35 15.26 1.20 7.58
N GLN A 36 15.59 0.88 8.84
CA GLN A 36 16.05 -0.47 9.22
C GLN A 36 15.00 -1.55 8.97
N THR A 37 13.73 -1.26 9.26
CA THR A 37 12.64 -2.23 9.12
C THR A 37 12.12 -2.31 7.69
N LEU A 38 12.00 -1.16 7.02
CA LEU A 38 11.27 -0.99 5.77
C LEU A 38 12.16 -0.79 4.55
N GLN A 39 13.48 -1.04 4.64
CA GLN A 39 14.40 -0.88 3.50
C GLN A 39 13.86 -1.47 2.18
N PRO A 40 13.28 -2.68 2.13
CA PRO A 40 12.75 -3.23 0.87
C PRO A 40 11.52 -2.45 0.35
N VAL A 41 10.69 -1.92 1.24
CA VAL A 41 9.54 -1.07 0.89
C VAL A 41 10.01 0.27 0.37
N LEU A 42 11.01 0.87 1.04
CA LEU A 42 11.60 2.14 0.63
C LEU A 42 12.28 2.05 -0.74
N ASN A 43 12.97 0.94 -1.03
CA ASN A 43 13.55 0.72 -2.36
C ASN A 43 12.48 0.73 -3.47
N LEU A 44 11.33 0.09 -3.23
CA LEU A 44 10.20 0.10 -4.17
C LEU A 44 9.57 1.48 -4.29
N TYR A 45 9.45 2.20 -3.18
CA TYR A 45 8.91 3.55 -3.12
C TYR A 45 9.78 4.55 -3.88
N PHE A 46 11.08 4.58 -3.61
CA PHE A 46 12.00 5.50 -4.30
C PHE A 46 12.13 5.16 -5.79
N ALA A 47 12.07 3.88 -6.17
CA ALA A 47 12.00 3.49 -7.58
C ALA A 47 10.74 4.03 -8.29
N ASP A 48 9.60 4.14 -7.59
CA ASP A 48 8.40 4.81 -8.14
C ASP A 48 8.61 6.32 -8.32
N LEU A 49 9.28 6.98 -7.35
CA LEU A 49 9.57 8.41 -7.41
C LEU A 49 10.55 8.78 -8.53
N GLU A 50 11.57 7.96 -8.77
CA GLU A 50 12.59 8.20 -9.81
C GLU A 50 12.09 7.91 -11.23
N GLN A 51 11.14 6.98 -11.37
CA GLN A 51 10.67 6.47 -12.66
C GLN A 51 9.24 6.90 -13.01
N GLN A 52 8.79 8.05 -12.52
CA GLN A 52 7.45 8.56 -12.81
C GLN A 52 7.22 8.65 -14.33
N GLY A 53 6.21 7.93 -14.82
CA GLY A 53 5.76 8.02 -16.22
C GLY A 53 6.37 7.01 -17.22
N ILE A 54 7.30 6.14 -16.82
CA ILE A 54 7.93 5.22 -17.78
C ILE A 54 6.95 4.10 -18.21
N HIS A 55 6.35 3.37 -17.25
CA HIS A 55 5.34 2.33 -17.55
C HIS A 55 4.34 2.13 -16.42
N LEU A 56 3.04 2.07 -16.76
CA LEU A 56 1.93 1.99 -15.79
C LEU A 56 1.85 0.64 -15.07
N GLU A 57 2.00 -0.48 -15.78
CA GLU A 57 1.92 -1.83 -15.19
C GLU A 57 3.05 -2.10 -14.18
N PRO A 58 4.34 -1.88 -14.51
CA PRO A 58 5.43 -2.03 -13.53
C PRO A 58 5.28 -1.11 -12.33
N ARG A 59 4.80 0.12 -12.54
CA ARG A 59 4.47 1.05 -11.45
C ARG A 59 3.41 0.48 -10.53
N PHE A 60 2.29 0.01 -11.08
CA PHE A 60 1.21 -0.62 -10.32
C PHE A 60 1.71 -1.80 -9.48
N LEU A 61 2.45 -2.73 -10.10
CA LEU A 61 2.96 -3.92 -9.40
C LEU A 61 3.94 -3.57 -8.28
N ARG A 62 4.81 -2.57 -8.47
CA ARG A 62 5.72 -2.08 -7.42
C ARG A 62 4.95 -1.51 -6.24
N LEU A 63 3.91 -0.71 -6.47
CA LEU A 63 3.08 -0.15 -5.39
C LEU A 63 2.38 -1.24 -4.59
N ILE A 64 1.82 -2.26 -5.26
CA ILE A 64 1.24 -3.43 -4.58
C ILE A 64 2.29 -4.13 -3.73
N GLN A 65 3.45 -4.44 -4.31
CA GLN A 65 4.53 -5.15 -3.61
C GLN A 65 5.03 -4.36 -2.39
N ALA A 66 5.11 -3.03 -2.50
CA ALA A 66 5.50 -2.15 -1.41
C ALA A 66 4.47 -2.19 -0.26
N LEU A 67 3.17 -2.12 -0.57
CA LEU A 67 2.09 -2.18 0.43
C LEU A 67 1.99 -3.55 1.11
N GLU A 68 2.16 -4.65 0.36
CA GLU A 68 2.21 -5.98 0.96
C GLU A 68 3.45 -6.14 1.85
N GLY A 69 4.60 -5.65 1.39
CA GLY A 69 5.86 -5.65 2.12
C GLY A 69 5.79 -4.81 3.40
N TYR A 70 5.11 -3.67 3.35
CA TYR A 70 4.84 -2.81 4.49
C TYR A 70 3.92 -3.50 5.49
N HIS A 71 2.76 -3.99 5.03
CA HIS A 71 1.81 -4.67 5.91
C HIS A 71 2.48 -5.84 6.63
N ARG A 72 3.25 -6.68 5.94
CA ARG A 72 3.91 -7.85 6.56
C ARG A 72 4.92 -7.47 7.66
N ARG A 73 5.49 -6.26 7.59
CA ARG A 73 6.54 -5.80 8.53
C ARG A 73 5.99 -5.00 9.70
N VAL A 74 4.87 -4.31 9.50
CA VAL A 74 4.30 -3.37 10.49
C VAL A 74 3.02 -3.91 11.14
N LEU A 75 2.30 -4.79 10.46
CA LEU A 75 1.05 -5.38 10.94
C LEU A 75 1.22 -6.90 11.06
N ASP A 76 0.75 -7.48 12.16
CA ASP A 76 0.69 -8.93 12.32
C ASP A 76 -0.07 -9.57 11.16
N GLY A 77 0.58 -10.55 10.52
CA GLY A 77 0.34 -10.88 9.11
C GLY A 77 -0.54 -12.09 8.84
N THR A 78 -1.31 -12.57 9.83
CA THR A 78 -2.10 -13.80 9.70
C THR A 78 -3.60 -13.57 9.83
N GLU A 79 -4.39 -14.40 9.14
CA GLU A 79 -5.86 -14.41 9.22
C GLU A 79 -6.35 -14.70 10.65
N ARG A 80 -5.60 -15.54 11.37
CA ARG A 80 -5.91 -16.00 12.73
C ARG A 80 -4.63 -16.41 13.47
N PRO A 81 -4.68 -16.53 14.81
CA PRO A 81 -3.56 -17.04 15.60
C PRO A 81 -3.04 -18.38 15.05
N GLU A 82 -1.72 -18.54 15.02
CA GLU A 82 -1.04 -19.70 14.43
C GLU A 82 -1.57 -21.02 14.99
N SER A 83 -1.73 -21.12 16.31
CA SER A 83 -2.28 -22.32 16.96
C SER A 83 -3.68 -22.68 16.49
N LYS A 84 -4.54 -21.68 16.26
CA LYS A 84 -5.90 -21.88 15.72
C LYS A 84 -5.89 -22.24 14.24
N HIS A 85 -4.87 -21.81 13.50
CA HIS A 85 -4.66 -22.24 12.14
C HIS A 85 -4.21 -23.70 12.07
N GLU A 86 -3.25 -24.09 12.90
CA GLU A 86 -2.75 -25.46 13.00
C GLU A 86 -3.87 -26.44 13.38
N GLU A 87 -4.68 -26.11 14.40
CA GLU A 87 -5.88 -26.89 14.78
C GLU A 87 -6.82 -27.08 13.57
N ARG A 88 -7.07 -26.02 12.79
CA ARG A 88 -7.92 -26.05 11.59
C ARG A 88 -7.33 -26.99 10.52
N VAL A 89 -6.03 -26.87 10.24
CA VAL A 89 -5.34 -27.68 9.22
C VAL A 89 -5.34 -29.16 9.62
N GLN A 90 -5.01 -29.49 10.87
CA GLN A 90 -5.01 -30.88 11.35
C GLN A 90 -6.39 -31.52 11.25
N ARG A 91 -7.44 -30.77 11.63
CA ARG A 91 -8.83 -31.25 11.48
C ARG A 91 -9.20 -31.53 10.03
N ILE A 92 -8.78 -30.67 9.09
CA ILE A 92 -9.04 -30.87 7.66
C ILE A 92 -8.27 -32.10 7.16
N LEU A 93 -6.97 -32.21 7.46
CA LEU A 93 -6.13 -33.32 7.01
C LEU A 93 -6.60 -34.67 7.59
N GLY A 94 -7.12 -34.70 8.82
CA GLY A 94 -7.70 -35.90 9.41
C GLY A 94 -9.04 -36.34 8.80
N SER A 95 -9.65 -35.51 7.95
CA SER A 95 -10.96 -35.79 7.31
C SER A 95 -10.86 -36.26 5.85
N VAL A 96 -9.66 -36.26 5.27
CA VAL A 96 -9.42 -36.65 3.87
C VAL A 96 -8.70 -38.01 3.79
N PRO A 97 -8.85 -38.76 2.68
CA PRO A 97 -8.07 -39.98 2.45
C PRO A 97 -6.56 -39.71 2.51
N SER A 98 -5.78 -40.68 3.01
CA SER A 98 -4.33 -40.56 3.18
C SER A 98 -3.60 -40.22 1.88
N GLU A 99 -4.11 -40.69 0.75
CA GLU A 99 -3.58 -40.41 -0.59
C GLU A 99 -3.64 -38.92 -0.96
N CYS A 100 -4.62 -38.17 -0.42
CA CYS A 100 -4.78 -36.74 -0.67
C CYS A 100 -4.10 -35.86 0.38
N ALA A 101 -3.75 -36.42 1.54
CA ALA A 101 -3.32 -35.65 2.71
C ALA A 101 -2.02 -34.86 2.45
N GLU A 102 -1.00 -35.49 1.86
CA GLU A 102 0.28 -34.80 1.59
C GLU A 102 0.15 -33.71 0.51
N TRP A 103 -0.63 -33.97 -0.55
CA TRP A 103 -0.94 -32.94 -1.54
C TRP A 103 -1.68 -31.75 -0.92
N LEU A 104 -2.70 -32.01 -0.12
CA LEU A 104 -3.51 -30.96 0.51
C LEU A 104 -2.72 -30.17 1.55
N LYS A 105 -1.86 -30.83 2.32
CA LYS A 105 -0.95 -30.18 3.27
C LYS A 105 -0.05 -29.17 2.56
N GLY A 106 0.48 -29.51 1.39
CA GLY A 106 1.23 -28.57 0.55
C GLY A 106 0.41 -27.35 0.14
N LYS A 107 -0.87 -27.53 -0.20
CA LYS A 107 -1.79 -26.43 -0.56
C LYS A 107 -2.17 -25.55 0.63
N LEU A 108 -2.26 -26.12 1.83
CA LEU A 108 -2.65 -25.40 3.04
C LEU A 108 -1.47 -24.71 3.75
N LYS A 109 -0.22 -24.95 3.33
CA LYS A 109 1.00 -24.42 3.97
C LYS A 109 0.97 -22.91 4.22
N TYR A 110 0.44 -22.13 3.27
CA TYR A 110 0.35 -20.67 3.37
C TYR A 110 -1.08 -20.18 3.52
N SER A 111 -2.02 -21.07 3.87
CA SER A 111 -3.45 -20.74 3.96
C SER A 111 -3.81 -19.86 5.16
N ASN A 112 -2.85 -19.53 6.02
CA ASN A 112 -3.01 -18.52 7.08
C ASN A 112 -2.60 -17.12 6.65
N GLU A 113 -1.95 -16.97 5.49
CA GLU A 113 -1.56 -15.66 4.99
C GLU A 113 -2.80 -14.83 4.64
N LEU A 114 -2.77 -13.55 5.00
CA LEU A 114 -3.80 -12.61 4.56
C LEU A 114 -3.85 -12.52 3.03
N SER A 115 -5.03 -12.26 2.48
CA SER A 115 -5.15 -11.90 1.06
C SER A 115 -4.69 -10.46 0.82
N LEU A 116 -4.36 -10.12 -0.43
CA LEU A 116 -4.04 -8.73 -0.82
C LEU A 116 -5.19 -7.77 -0.44
N GLY A 117 -6.44 -8.16 -0.71
CA GLY A 117 -7.60 -7.34 -0.36
C GLY A 117 -7.74 -7.13 1.15
N ALA A 118 -7.43 -8.15 1.97
CA ALA A 118 -7.41 -8.02 3.43
C ALA A 118 -6.30 -7.09 3.92
N ARG A 119 -5.10 -7.17 3.32
CA ARG A 119 -3.99 -6.27 3.64
C ARG A 119 -4.31 -4.81 3.32
N LEU A 120 -4.75 -4.53 2.08
CA LEU A 120 -5.12 -3.18 1.65
C LEU A 120 -6.23 -2.60 2.53
N SER A 121 -7.20 -3.44 2.89
CA SER A 121 -8.28 -3.07 3.80
C SER A 121 -7.81 -2.69 5.20
N ALA A 122 -6.88 -3.44 5.79
CA ALA A 122 -6.33 -3.14 7.10
C ALA A 122 -5.57 -1.80 7.09
N LEU A 123 -4.77 -1.56 6.04
CA LEU A 123 -4.07 -0.29 5.84
C LEU A 123 -5.04 0.88 5.66
N CYS A 124 -6.10 0.71 4.87
CA CYS A 124 -7.14 1.74 4.70
C CYS A 124 -7.83 2.06 6.02
N LYS A 125 -8.08 1.05 6.86
CA LYS A 125 -8.66 1.26 8.20
C LYS A 125 -7.73 2.08 9.09
N LYS A 126 -6.41 1.85 9.04
CA LYS A 126 -5.40 2.65 9.76
C LYS A 126 -5.43 4.13 9.33
N HIS A 127 -5.70 4.42 8.06
CA HIS A 127 -5.71 5.77 7.49
C HIS A 127 -7.09 6.24 7.01
N MET A 128 -8.14 5.81 7.70
CA MET A 128 -9.53 5.91 7.23
C MET A 128 -9.98 7.35 6.94
N GLU A 129 -9.54 8.32 7.75
CA GLU A 129 -9.93 9.73 7.60
C GLU A 129 -9.49 10.33 6.26
N MET A 130 -8.32 9.93 5.75
CA MET A 130 -7.86 10.34 4.43
C MET A 130 -8.46 9.45 3.33
N MET A 131 -8.46 8.13 3.53
CA MET A 131 -8.90 7.20 2.49
C MET A 131 -10.37 7.38 2.11
N LYS A 132 -11.26 7.72 3.04
CA LYS A 132 -12.68 8.02 2.74
C LYS A 132 -12.87 9.17 1.75
N ARG A 133 -11.89 10.08 1.63
CA ARG A 133 -11.98 11.24 0.73
C ARG A 133 -11.67 10.90 -0.72
N VAL A 134 -10.86 9.86 -0.95
CA VAL A 134 -10.44 9.42 -2.30
C VAL A 134 -10.98 8.06 -2.71
N ALA A 135 -11.55 7.33 -1.75
CA ALA A 135 -12.13 6.00 -1.91
C ALA A 135 -13.41 5.90 -1.06
N ARG A 136 -14.56 6.12 -1.71
CA ARG A 136 -15.87 6.12 -1.05
C ARG A 136 -16.28 4.76 -0.50
N ASP A 137 -15.86 3.69 -1.17
CA ASP A 137 -16.15 2.31 -0.79
C ASP A 137 -14.94 1.39 -1.02
N ARG A 138 -15.11 0.09 -0.80
CA ARG A 138 -14.06 -0.92 -0.94
C ARG A 138 -13.90 -1.45 -2.37
N SER A 139 -14.74 -1.05 -3.33
CA SER A 139 -14.71 -1.60 -4.70
C SER A 139 -13.37 -1.39 -5.39
N TRP A 140 -12.69 -0.27 -5.12
CA TRP A 140 -11.36 -0.02 -5.68
C TRP A 140 -10.31 -1.04 -5.22
N ILE A 141 -10.49 -1.63 -4.03
CA ILE A 141 -9.60 -2.70 -3.52
C ILE A 141 -9.82 -3.97 -4.36
N ASP A 142 -11.07 -4.30 -4.67
CA ASP A 142 -11.40 -5.43 -5.52
C ASP A 142 -10.86 -5.21 -6.94
N THR A 143 -10.97 -3.98 -7.46
CA THR A 143 -10.32 -3.58 -8.72
C THR A 143 -8.80 -3.74 -8.65
N ALA A 144 -8.14 -3.29 -7.57
CA ALA A 144 -6.70 -3.45 -7.39
C ALA A 144 -6.27 -4.93 -7.37
N VAL A 145 -7.04 -5.79 -6.70
CA VAL A 145 -6.81 -7.23 -6.69
C VAL A 145 -6.99 -7.81 -8.09
N GLY A 146 -8.01 -7.38 -8.82
CA GLY A 146 -8.27 -7.79 -10.19
C GLY A 146 -7.13 -7.41 -11.15
N ILE A 147 -6.72 -6.14 -11.16
CA ILE A 147 -5.58 -5.66 -11.96
C ILE A 147 -4.32 -6.45 -11.63
N ARG A 148 -4.02 -6.67 -10.33
CA ARG A 148 -2.83 -7.45 -9.93
C ARG A 148 -2.88 -8.85 -10.49
N ASN A 149 -4.03 -9.53 -10.38
CA ASN A 149 -4.18 -10.90 -10.86
C ASN A 149 -3.96 -10.97 -12.38
N ASP A 150 -4.48 -10.01 -13.14
CA ASP A 150 -4.34 -10.00 -14.60
C ASP A 150 -2.90 -9.71 -15.04
N TYR A 151 -2.24 -8.71 -14.46
CA TYR A 151 -0.84 -8.41 -14.74
C TYR A 151 0.11 -9.54 -14.32
N SER A 152 -0.22 -10.31 -13.26
CA SER A 152 0.64 -11.41 -12.79
C SER A 152 0.45 -12.72 -13.55
N HIS A 153 -0.74 -12.96 -14.11
CA HIS A 153 -1.11 -14.29 -14.65
C HIS A 153 -1.43 -14.31 -16.14
N GLN A 154 -1.55 -13.16 -16.81
CA GLN A 154 -1.77 -13.01 -18.27
C GLN A 154 -2.73 -14.07 -18.84
N LYS A 155 -3.85 -14.32 -18.15
CA LYS A 155 -4.80 -15.37 -18.55
C LYS A 155 -5.51 -14.99 -19.84
N GLN A 156 -5.91 -16.00 -20.60
CA GLN A 156 -6.64 -15.85 -21.86
C GLN A 156 -8.01 -15.13 -21.67
N ASP A 157 -8.60 -15.22 -20.48
CA ASP A 157 -9.83 -14.51 -20.06
C ASP A 157 -9.55 -13.27 -19.17
N SER A 158 -8.41 -12.60 -19.36
CA SER A 158 -8.09 -11.39 -18.58
C SER A 158 -9.08 -10.26 -18.83
N LYS A 159 -9.41 -9.51 -17.79
CA LYS A 159 -10.25 -8.32 -17.91
C LYS A 159 -9.38 -7.19 -18.46
N ASN A 160 -9.81 -6.56 -19.55
CA ASN A 160 -9.17 -5.35 -20.04
C ASN A 160 -9.59 -4.16 -19.17
N TYR A 161 -8.72 -3.76 -18.24
CA TYR A 161 -8.88 -2.53 -17.47
C TYR A 161 -8.49 -1.33 -18.33
N GLU A 162 -9.26 -0.25 -18.24
CA GLU A 162 -8.91 0.99 -18.90
C GLU A 162 -7.67 1.64 -18.25
N VAL A 163 -6.85 2.32 -19.05
CA VAL A 163 -5.66 3.03 -18.57
C VAL A 163 -6.02 4.02 -17.45
N ALA A 164 -7.16 4.72 -17.58
CA ALA A 164 -7.66 5.63 -16.56
C ALA A 164 -8.02 4.92 -15.25
N GLU A 165 -8.57 3.71 -15.30
CA GLU A 165 -8.91 2.91 -14.12
C GLU A 165 -7.63 2.48 -13.39
N VAL A 166 -6.64 1.96 -14.12
CA VAL A 166 -5.36 1.53 -13.56
C VAL A 166 -4.59 2.72 -12.97
N LEU A 167 -4.60 3.88 -13.64
CA LEU A 167 -4.01 5.11 -13.12
C LEU A 167 -4.68 5.53 -11.81
N THR A 168 -6.02 5.57 -11.78
CA THR A 168 -6.77 5.97 -10.58
C THR A 168 -6.47 5.05 -9.40
N VAL A 169 -6.45 3.73 -9.62
CA VAL A 169 -6.10 2.77 -8.57
C VAL A 169 -4.63 2.92 -8.16
N SER A 170 -3.71 3.13 -9.09
CA SER A 170 -2.29 3.38 -8.79
C SER A 170 -2.10 4.60 -7.89
N GLU A 171 -2.80 5.70 -8.17
CA GLU A 171 -2.74 6.90 -7.32
C GLU A 171 -3.31 6.66 -5.92
N ARG A 172 -4.36 5.83 -5.78
CA ARG A 172 -4.88 5.42 -4.45
C ARG A 172 -3.88 4.57 -3.69
N LEU A 173 -3.22 3.63 -4.36
CA LEU A 173 -2.17 2.79 -3.77
C LEU A 173 -0.96 3.63 -3.34
N LYS A 174 -0.53 4.58 -4.18
CA LYS A 174 0.55 5.51 -3.86
C LYS A 174 0.20 6.35 -2.65
N LEU A 175 -0.99 6.96 -2.61
CA LEU A 175 -1.43 7.73 -1.45
C LEU A 175 -1.43 6.86 -0.19
N LEU A 176 -1.98 5.65 -0.25
CA LEU A 176 -2.01 4.75 0.89
C LEU A 176 -0.59 4.46 1.40
N LEU A 177 0.37 4.26 0.50
CA LEU A 177 1.77 4.05 0.85
C LEU A 177 2.41 5.31 1.45
N ASP A 178 2.14 6.51 0.90
CA ASP A 178 2.60 7.78 1.44
C ASP A 178 2.11 7.97 2.90
N LEU A 179 0.84 7.67 3.17
CA LEU A 179 0.25 7.76 4.52
C LEU A 179 0.90 6.77 5.50
N CYS A 180 1.17 5.56 5.03
CA CYS A 180 1.89 4.54 5.79
C CYS A 180 3.28 5.04 6.17
N LEU A 181 4.07 5.52 5.20
CA LEU A 181 5.44 6.00 5.43
C LEU A 181 5.50 7.24 6.32
N LEU A 182 4.57 8.19 6.16
CA LEU A 182 4.48 9.35 7.06
C LEU A 182 4.24 8.94 8.52
N SER A 183 3.45 7.89 8.75
CA SER A 183 3.22 7.39 10.11
C SER A 183 4.50 6.83 10.72
N GLU A 184 5.33 6.17 9.92
CA GLU A 184 6.64 5.66 10.36
C GLU A 184 7.67 6.78 10.55
N CYS A 185 7.48 7.93 9.91
CA CYS A 185 8.22 9.16 10.20
C CYS A 185 7.78 9.84 11.51
N GLY A 186 6.84 9.25 12.25
CA GLY A 186 6.37 9.74 13.55
C GLY A 186 5.24 10.76 13.47
N PHE A 187 4.65 11.02 12.30
CA PHE A 187 3.49 11.92 12.23
C PHE A 187 2.22 11.21 12.69
N ASP A 188 1.43 11.89 13.52
CA ASP A 188 0.11 11.39 13.89
C ASP A 188 -0.92 11.58 12.76
N SER A 189 -2.11 10.98 12.90
CA SER A 189 -3.13 11.04 11.85
C SER A 189 -3.60 12.48 11.55
N GLN A 190 -3.64 13.38 12.53
CA GLN A 190 -4.05 14.77 12.32
C GLN A 190 -2.96 15.58 11.62
N GLU A 191 -1.69 15.34 11.96
CA GLU A 191 -0.54 15.94 11.29
C GLU A 191 -0.49 15.50 9.82
N ILE A 192 -0.62 14.19 9.57
CA ILE A 192 -0.66 13.62 8.21
C ILE A 192 -1.76 14.28 7.37
N LEU A 193 -2.98 14.38 7.91
CA LEU A 193 -4.09 15.04 7.21
C LEU A 193 -3.73 16.46 6.79
N LYS A 194 -3.16 17.27 7.70
CA LYS A 194 -2.76 18.65 7.41
C LYS A 194 -1.68 18.73 6.34
N LEU A 195 -0.68 17.85 6.41
CA LEU A 195 0.42 17.80 5.43
C LEU A 195 -0.10 17.49 4.03
N VAL A 196 -0.92 16.44 3.92
CA VAL A 196 -1.50 16.00 2.65
C VAL A 196 -2.46 17.03 2.08
N GLU A 197 -3.35 17.61 2.90
CA GLU A 197 -4.25 18.69 2.45
C GLU A 197 -3.48 19.91 1.92
N ARG A 198 -2.43 20.33 2.63
CA ARG A 198 -1.58 21.45 2.19
C ARG A 198 -0.85 21.11 0.89
N TYR A 199 -0.41 19.87 0.73
CA TYR A 199 0.19 19.39 -0.52
C TYR A 199 -0.83 19.38 -1.66
N TRP A 200 -2.04 18.87 -1.45
CA TRP A 200 -3.08 18.81 -2.48
C TRP A 200 -3.63 20.17 -2.91
N ARG A 201 -3.60 21.19 -2.05
CA ARG A 201 -3.92 22.56 -2.47
C ARG A 201 -2.95 23.10 -3.53
N ARG A 202 -1.70 22.62 -3.54
CA ARG A 202 -0.66 23.00 -4.50
C ARG A 202 -0.60 22.03 -5.68
N HIS A 203 -0.82 20.75 -5.40
CA HIS A 203 -0.77 19.64 -6.36
C HIS A 203 -2.07 18.83 -6.27
N PRO A 204 -3.16 19.29 -6.91
CA PRO A 204 -4.44 18.58 -6.89
C PRO A 204 -4.24 17.13 -7.36
N PRO A 205 -4.70 16.13 -6.60
CA PRO A 205 -4.51 14.75 -6.99
C PRO A 205 -5.35 14.45 -8.24
N ILE A 206 -4.84 13.59 -9.12
CA ILE A 206 -5.61 13.06 -10.27
C ILE A 206 -6.87 12.31 -9.78
N LEU A 207 -6.86 11.87 -8.51
CA LEU A 207 -7.99 11.29 -7.78
C LEU A 207 -9.20 12.24 -7.64
N ALA A 208 -9.05 13.54 -7.94
CA ALA A 208 -10.07 14.56 -7.72
C ALA A 208 -11.25 14.56 -8.73
N ILE A 209 -11.31 13.62 -9.67
CA ILE A 209 -12.44 13.54 -10.62
C ILE A 209 -13.78 13.20 -9.92
N ASP A 210 -13.78 12.72 -8.67
CA ASP A 210 -15.00 12.48 -7.90
C ASP A 210 -15.42 13.64 -6.96
N ALA A 211 -14.62 14.69 -6.84
CA ALA A 211 -14.90 15.81 -5.93
C ALA A 211 -15.79 16.90 -6.57
N GLU A 212 -15.71 17.10 -7.89
CA GLU A 212 -16.56 18.08 -8.59
C GLU A 212 -18.04 17.67 -8.67
N LYS A 213 -18.38 16.41 -8.38
CA LYS A 213 -19.78 15.97 -8.23
C LYS A 213 -20.34 16.11 -6.81
N ALA A 214 -19.59 16.66 -5.86
CA ALA A 214 -20.04 16.87 -4.47
C ALA A 214 -20.35 18.35 -4.15
N LEU A 215 -20.33 19.24 -5.15
CA LEU A 215 -20.57 20.68 -5.01
C LEU A 215 -21.67 21.21 -5.96
N ILE A 216 -22.57 20.36 -6.43
CA ILE A 216 -23.85 20.73 -7.06
C ILE A 216 -24.97 19.92 -6.42
#